data_AF-A0A1H8JK04-F1
#
_entry.id   AF-A0A1H8JK04-F1
#
_cell.length_a   1.000
_cell.length_b   1.000
_cell.length_c   1.000
_cell.angle_alpha   90.00
_cell.angle_beta   90.00
_cell.angle_gamma   90.00
#
_symmetry.space_group_name_H-M   'P 1'
#
loop_
_entity.id
_entity.type
_entity.pdbx_description
1 polymer ?
#
loop_
_entity_poly.entity_id
_entity_poly.type
_entity_poly.pdbx_seq_one_letter_code
_entity_poly.pdbx_strand_id
1 'polypeptide(L)'
;MNINNLIKQYQSASEEDKRNIVYLFASAIWKSEYRGERKKKTFKYKVINEALNNKEDLIVLFNKYNYQEYYYWKSFYKGETDPINDIRIKINNIYAYYFRDDVYLDKLYYELLRASQNIYYRTIDELKKNKGVDVKNIEQEIIQSIEQAKRIHKDQTIELSWKEYKSVINDALHKIFRRCKTVAQYENEHGWDNDRVRVDSWSQDNLLVSYIGDSLRGEVLHYIRDNTPKEEIKKYCERCGEEISITSNRRKWCNECKIIIDSEQRKIRNKRYYKSKNS
;
A
#
# COMPACT_ATOMS: atom_id res chain seq x y z
N MET A 1 19.78 -18.97 -10.04
CA MET A 1 20.87 -18.29 -9.29
C MET A 1 20.62 -18.56 -7.80
N ASN A 2 21.60 -19.06 -7.06
CA ASN A 2 21.44 -19.35 -5.63
C ASN A 2 21.76 -18.09 -4.80
N ILE A 3 20.76 -17.56 -4.10
CA ILE A 3 20.88 -16.26 -3.41
C ILE A 3 21.77 -16.40 -2.18
N ASN A 4 21.64 -17.49 -1.44
CA ASN A 4 22.44 -17.74 -0.25
C ASN A 4 23.95 -17.76 -0.55
N ASN A 5 24.37 -18.44 -1.62
CA ASN A 5 25.76 -18.46 -2.07
C ASN A 5 26.25 -17.07 -2.46
N LEU A 6 25.40 -16.29 -3.12
CA LEU A 6 25.72 -14.91 -3.48
C LEU A 6 25.92 -14.02 -2.25
N ILE A 7 25.08 -14.16 -1.22
CA ILE A 7 25.24 -13.44 0.05
C ILE A 7 26.54 -13.84 0.75
N LYS A 8 26.88 -15.14 0.77
CA LYS A 8 28.16 -15.60 1.33
C LYS A 8 29.35 -14.98 0.60
N GLN A 9 29.33 -14.98 -0.73
CA GLN A 9 30.36 -14.33 -1.55
C GLN A 9 30.45 -12.83 -1.25
N TYR A 10 29.31 -12.14 -1.13
CA TYR A 10 29.28 -10.72 -0.79
C TYR A 10 29.92 -10.44 0.57
N GLN A 11 29.66 -11.27 1.57
CA GLN A 11 30.20 -11.08 2.92
C GLN A 11 31.72 -11.28 2.99
N SER A 12 32.28 -12.17 2.17
CA SER A 12 33.73 -12.43 2.09
C SER A 12 34.48 -11.55 1.07
N ALA A 13 33.77 -10.74 0.30
CA ALA A 13 34.31 -9.96 -0.81
C ALA A 13 34.97 -8.64 -0.38
N SER A 14 35.85 -8.12 -1.23
CA SER A 14 36.36 -6.74 -1.14
C SER A 14 35.24 -5.73 -1.40
N GLU A 15 35.43 -4.44 -1.06
CA GLU A 15 34.41 -3.41 -1.33
C GLU A 15 34.15 -3.18 -2.83
N GLU A 16 35.15 -3.43 -3.68
CA GLU A 16 34.97 -3.39 -5.14
C GLU A 16 34.13 -4.56 -5.62
N ASP A 17 34.47 -5.78 -5.18
CA ASP A 17 33.75 -7.01 -5.55
C ASP A 17 32.32 -7.03 -5.01
N LYS A 18 32.07 -6.48 -3.81
CA LYS A 18 30.73 -6.31 -3.24
C LYS A 18 29.81 -5.54 -4.17
N ARG A 19 30.29 -4.44 -4.75
CA ARG A 19 29.51 -3.64 -5.71
C ARG A 19 29.20 -4.44 -6.97
N ASN A 20 30.18 -5.18 -7.49
CA ASN A 20 30.00 -6.03 -8.65
C ASN A 20 28.99 -7.16 -8.39
N ILE A 21 29.01 -7.78 -7.21
CA ILE A 21 28.05 -8.82 -6.82
C ILE A 21 26.61 -8.28 -6.81
N VAL A 22 26.39 -7.13 -6.16
CA VAL A 22 25.06 -6.50 -6.14
C VAL A 22 24.61 -6.09 -7.54
N TYR A 23 25.52 -5.57 -8.36
CA TYR A 23 25.23 -5.23 -9.75
C TYR A 23 24.80 -6.44 -10.59
N LEU A 24 25.51 -7.57 -10.48
CA LEU A 24 25.16 -8.81 -11.17
C LEU A 24 23.79 -9.33 -10.73
N PHE A 25 23.51 -9.26 -9.42
CA PHE A 25 22.20 -9.64 -8.88
C PHE A 25 21.08 -8.74 -9.39
N ALA A 26 21.26 -7.42 -9.34
CA ALA A 26 20.31 -6.46 -9.90
C ALA A 26 20.11 -6.70 -11.40
N SER A 27 21.20 -6.94 -12.15
CA SER A 27 21.11 -7.25 -13.58
C SER A 27 20.31 -8.53 -13.85
N ALA A 28 20.47 -9.57 -13.03
CA ALA A 28 19.69 -10.80 -13.15
C ALA A 28 18.20 -10.54 -12.94
N ILE A 29 17.84 -9.77 -11.90
CA ILE A 29 16.46 -9.32 -11.65
C ILE A 29 15.91 -8.58 -12.87
N TRP A 30 16.64 -7.60 -13.41
CA TRP A 30 16.12 -6.80 -14.52
C TRP A 30 16.05 -7.53 -15.85
N LYS A 31 16.84 -8.59 -16.03
CA LYS A 31 16.80 -9.49 -17.20
C LYS A 31 15.66 -10.51 -17.14
N SER A 32 15.05 -10.72 -15.98
CA SER A 32 13.90 -11.61 -15.81
C SER A 32 12.77 -11.29 -16.79
N GLU A 33 12.18 -12.35 -17.36
CA GLU A 33 11.04 -12.28 -18.26
C GLU A 33 9.73 -11.91 -17.55
N TYR A 34 9.69 -12.02 -16.22
CA TYR A 34 8.54 -11.70 -15.39
C TYR A 34 8.39 -10.17 -15.27
N ARG A 35 7.89 -9.57 -16.34
CA ARG A 35 7.62 -8.14 -16.43
C ARG A 35 6.27 -7.85 -15.78
N GLY A 36 6.19 -6.70 -15.14
CA GLY A 36 4.94 -6.18 -14.64
C GLY A 36 3.97 -5.92 -15.80
N GLU A 37 2.85 -6.62 -15.82
CA GLU A 37 1.86 -6.52 -16.91
C GLU A 37 0.55 -5.94 -16.38
N ARG A 38 0.19 -4.78 -16.91
CA ARG A 38 -1.16 -4.22 -16.81
C ARG A 38 -2.07 -5.00 -17.75
N LYS A 39 -3.14 -5.60 -17.24
CA LYS A 39 -4.11 -6.37 -18.04
C LYS A 39 -5.51 -5.82 -17.87
N LYS A 40 -6.33 -5.98 -18.91
CA LYS A 40 -7.75 -5.67 -18.87
C LYS A 40 -8.52 -6.84 -18.29
N LYS A 41 -9.52 -6.52 -17.48
CA LYS A 41 -10.54 -7.44 -17.02
C LYS A 41 -11.90 -6.76 -17.16
N THR A 42 -12.94 -7.57 -17.30
CA THR A 42 -14.28 -7.09 -17.62
C THR A 42 -15.26 -7.58 -16.58
N PHE A 43 -16.16 -6.69 -16.15
CA PHE A 43 -17.43 -7.08 -15.56
C PHE A 43 -18.46 -7.13 -16.68
N LYS A 44 -19.05 -8.31 -16.88
CA LYS A 44 -20.09 -8.52 -17.89
C LYS A 44 -21.21 -9.35 -17.27
N TYR A 45 -22.46 -8.93 -17.48
CA TYR A 45 -23.63 -9.73 -17.17
C TYR A 45 -24.57 -9.80 -18.37
N LYS A 46 -25.39 -10.86 -18.41
CA LYS A 46 -26.37 -11.05 -19.48
C LYS A 46 -27.71 -10.47 -19.05
N VAL A 47 -28.29 -9.62 -19.90
CA VAL A 47 -29.66 -9.12 -19.74
C VAL A 47 -30.62 -10.17 -20.29
N ILE A 48 -31.66 -10.49 -19.51
CA ILE A 48 -32.71 -11.46 -19.85
C ILE A 48 -34.02 -10.67 -19.97
N ASN A 49 -34.56 -10.60 -21.19
CA ASN A 49 -35.72 -9.76 -21.51
C ASN A 49 -36.95 -10.14 -20.69
N GLU A 50 -37.19 -11.43 -20.51
CA GLU A 50 -38.32 -11.98 -19.77
C GLU A 50 -38.25 -11.60 -18.28
N ALA A 51 -37.05 -11.52 -17.71
CA ALA A 51 -36.84 -11.13 -16.32
C ALA A 51 -37.16 -9.64 -16.07
N LEU A 52 -37.20 -8.83 -17.13
CA LEU A 52 -37.57 -7.42 -17.11
C LEU A 52 -39.02 -7.19 -17.57
N ASN A 53 -39.85 -8.24 -17.60
CA ASN A 53 -41.22 -8.22 -18.12
C ASN A 53 -41.30 -7.69 -19.57
N ASN A 54 -40.25 -7.89 -20.37
CA ASN A 54 -40.13 -7.37 -21.74
C ASN A 54 -40.30 -5.85 -21.87
N LYS A 55 -39.97 -5.09 -20.82
CA LYS A 55 -39.97 -3.62 -20.87
C LYS A 55 -38.76 -3.12 -21.66
N GLU A 56 -39.02 -2.55 -22.83
CA GLU A 56 -38.00 -2.13 -23.79
C GLU A 56 -37.02 -1.08 -23.22
N ASP A 57 -37.54 -0.11 -22.46
CA ASP A 57 -36.74 0.95 -21.84
C ASP A 57 -35.69 0.40 -20.84
N LEU A 58 -36.08 -0.58 -20.01
CA LEU A 58 -35.16 -1.28 -19.10
C LEU A 58 -34.16 -2.15 -19.85
N ILE A 59 -34.61 -2.85 -20.90
CA ILE A 59 -33.73 -3.72 -21.72
C ILE A 59 -32.63 -2.88 -22.38
N VAL A 60 -33.01 -1.76 -23.01
CA VAL A 60 -32.06 -0.83 -23.63
C VAL A 60 -31.09 -0.27 -22.59
N LEU A 61 -31.62 0.17 -21.43
CA LEU A 61 -30.81 0.73 -20.35
C LEU A 61 -29.76 -0.25 -19.84
N PHE A 62 -30.16 -1.48 -19.49
CA PHE A 62 -29.22 -2.45 -18.94
C PHE A 62 -28.25 -2.97 -19.99
N ASN A 63 -28.65 -3.11 -21.26
CA ASN A 63 -27.70 -3.45 -22.32
C ASN A 63 -26.64 -2.38 -22.54
N LYS A 64 -26.98 -1.09 -22.39
CA LYS A 64 -26.03 0.02 -22.45
C LYS A 64 -24.93 -0.05 -21.38
N TYR A 65 -25.25 -0.59 -20.19
CA TYR A 65 -24.34 -0.64 -19.03
C TYR A 65 -23.98 -2.06 -18.58
N ASN A 66 -24.20 -3.09 -19.41
CA ASN A 66 -23.93 -4.50 -19.07
C ASN A 66 -22.45 -4.90 -19.11
N TYR A 67 -21.59 -3.96 -19.51
CA TYR A 67 -20.19 -4.17 -19.76
C TYR A 67 -19.39 -3.02 -19.16
N GLN A 68 -18.40 -3.36 -18.33
CA GLN A 68 -17.43 -2.41 -17.79
C GLN A 68 -16.03 -3.03 -17.84
N GLU A 69 -15.05 -2.26 -18.32
CA GLU A 69 -13.63 -2.63 -18.30
C GLU A 69 -12.92 -1.99 -17.12
N TYR A 70 -12.00 -2.72 -16.53
CA TYR A 70 -11.03 -2.19 -15.58
C TYR A 70 -9.67 -2.85 -15.80
N TYR A 71 -8.63 -2.21 -15.28
CA TYR A 71 -7.29 -2.75 -15.32
C TYR A 71 -6.94 -3.43 -14.00
N TYR A 72 -6.14 -4.48 -14.09
CA TYR A 72 -5.54 -5.12 -12.94
C TYR A 72 -4.07 -5.39 -13.23
N TRP A 73 -3.28 -5.50 -12.16
CA TRP A 73 -1.89 -5.88 -12.27
C TRP A 73 -1.75 -7.40 -12.20
N LYS A 74 -1.05 -8.00 -13.18
CA LYS A 74 -0.74 -9.42 -13.14
C LYS A 74 0.34 -9.68 -12.08
N SER A 75 -0.11 -10.04 -10.89
CA SER A 75 0.74 -10.35 -9.73
C SER A 75 0.98 -11.85 -9.52
N PHE A 76 0.26 -12.71 -10.23
CA PHE A 76 0.30 -14.17 -10.05
C PHE A 76 0.71 -14.90 -11.34
N TYR A 77 1.58 -15.89 -11.18
CA TYR A 77 2.09 -16.75 -12.24
C TYR A 77 1.91 -18.21 -11.83
N LYS A 78 1.58 -19.08 -12.79
CA LYS A 78 1.39 -20.52 -12.52
C LYS A 78 2.73 -21.24 -12.61
N GLY A 79 2.97 -22.19 -11.69
CA GLY A 79 4.17 -23.03 -11.65
C GLY A 79 5.19 -22.57 -10.62
N GLU A 80 6.22 -23.39 -10.40
CA GLU A 80 7.38 -22.99 -9.59
C GLU A 80 8.21 -21.94 -10.34
N THR A 81 8.64 -20.94 -9.60
CA THR A 81 9.49 -19.83 -10.06
C THR A 81 10.82 -19.91 -9.34
N ASP A 82 11.91 -19.52 -10.01
CA ASP A 82 13.19 -19.41 -9.32
C ASP A 82 13.26 -18.13 -8.47
N PRO A 83 14.16 -18.07 -7.47
CA PRO A 83 14.24 -16.96 -6.53
C PRO A 83 14.38 -15.56 -7.15
N ILE A 84 15.06 -15.43 -8.30
CA ILE A 84 15.21 -14.13 -8.99
C ILE A 84 13.88 -13.66 -9.56
N ASN A 85 13.13 -14.60 -10.14
CA ASN A 85 11.80 -14.32 -10.69
C ASN A 85 10.81 -13.95 -9.58
N ASP A 86 10.88 -14.59 -8.41
CA ASP A 86 10.05 -14.21 -7.26
C ASP A 86 10.32 -12.79 -6.77
N ILE A 87 11.59 -12.43 -6.63
CA ILE A 87 11.99 -11.07 -6.24
C ILE A 87 11.54 -10.07 -7.30
N ARG A 88 11.69 -10.41 -8.59
CA ARG A 88 11.23 -9.58 -9.69
C ARG A 88 9.72 -9.31 -9.63
N ILE A 89 8.92 -10.35 -9.38
CA ILE A 89 7.46 -10.25 -9.22
C ILE A 89 7.12 -9.34 -8.03
N LYS A 90 7.79 -9.53 -6.88
CA LYS A 90 7.60 -8.68 -5.69
C LYS A 90 7.92 -7.21 -5.99
N ILE A 91 9.02 -6.91 -6.67
CA ILE A 91 9.38 -5.54 -7.12
C ILE A 91 8.25 -4.94 -7.99
N ASN A 92 7.77 -5.70 -8.97
CA ASN A 92 6.69 -5.22 -9.85
C ASN A 92 5.40 -4.94 -9.06
N ASN A 93 5.06 -5.80 -8.09
CA ASN A 93 3.86 -5.64 -7.26
C ASN A 93 3.97 -4.43 -6.32
N ILE A 94 5.15 -4.19 -5.74
CA ILE A 94 5.40 -2.99 -4.92
C ILE A 94 5.21 -1.73 -5.78
N TYR A 95 5.75 -1.70 -6.99
CA TYR A 95 5.58 -0.56 -7.89
C TYR A 95 4.11 -0.29 -8.20
N ALA A 96 3.40 -1.34 -8.62
CA ALA A 96 1.99 -1.23 -8.96
C ALA A 96 1.12 -0.85 -7.77
N TYR A 97 1.45 -1.29 -6.56
CA TYR A 97 0.66 -0.96 -5.38
C TYR A 97 0.82 0.50 -4.95
N TYR A 98 2.03 1.05 -5.00
CA TYR A 98 2.31 2.38 -4.44
C TYR A 98 2.35 3.52 -5.46
N PHE A 99 2.61 3.23 -6.73
CA PHE A 99 2.86 4.26 -7.75
C PHE A 99 1.96 4.12 -8.99
N ARG A 100 0.95 3.25 -8.94
CA ARG A 100 -0.05 3.10 -10.01
C ARG A 100 -1.44 3.30 -9.44
N ASP A 101 -2.12 4.30 -9.96
CA ASP A 101 -3.49 4.69 -9.61
C ASP A 101 -4.56 3.85 -10.33
N ASP A 102 -4.16 2.98 -11.26
CA ASP A 102 -5.07 2.37 -12.22
C ASP A 102 -5.26 0.86 -12.07
N VAL A 103 -4.63 0.22 -11.07
CA VAL A 103 -4.61 -1.25 -10.93
C VAL A 103 -4.92 -1.79 -9.54
N TYR A 104 -4.63 -1.06 -8.46
CA TYR A 104 -4.92 -1.48 -7.08
C TYR A 104 -5.89 -0.50 -6.40
N LEU A 105 -7.10 -0.42 -6.95
CA LEU A 105 -8.14 0.46 -6.46
C LEU A 105 -8.87 -0.12 -5.24
N ASP A 106 -9.47 0.75 -4.44
CA ASP A 106 -10.20 0.37 -3.23
C ASP A 106 -11.38 -0.58 -3.53
N LYS A 107 -11.80 -1.37 -2.53
CA LYS A 107 -12.97 -2.27 -2.66
C LYS A 107 -14.20 -1.52 -3.18
N LEU A 108 -14.41 -0.29 -2.70
CA LEU A 108 -15.51 0.57 -3.12
C LEU A 108 -15.51 0.83 -4.63
N TYR A 109 -14.34 1.01 -5.26
CA TYR A 109 -14.25 1.19 -6.71
C TYR A 109 -14.86 0.00 -7.46
N TYR A 110 -14.53 -1.23 -7.05
CA TYR A 110 -15.05 -2.43 -7.70
C TYR A 110 -16.55 -2.64 -7.43
N GLU A 111 -17.04 -2.22 -6.25
CA GLU A 111 -18.46 -2.23 -5.93
C GLU A 111 -19.24 -1.26 -6.83
N LEU A 112 -18.70 -0.05 -7.03
CA LEU A 112 -19.27 0.97 -7.91
C LEU A 112 -19.28 0.53 -9.38
N LEU A 113 -18.21 -0.13 -9.86
CA LEU A 113 -18.20 -0.70 -11.22
C LEU A 113 -19.24 -1.82 -11.41
N ARG A 114 -19.56 -2.56 -10.35
CA ARG A 114 -20.60 -3.60 -10.36
C ARG A 114 -22.00 -3.05 -10.11
N ALA A 115 -22.16 -1.75 -9.89
CA ALA A 115 -23.44 -1.14 -9.56
C ALA A 115 -24.51 -1.47 -10.60
N SER A 116 -24.22 -1.41 -11.91
CA SER A 116 -25.20 -1.74 -12.95
C SER A 116 -25.72 -3.18 -12.84
N GLN A 117 -24.85 -4.13 -12.53
CA GLN A 117 -25.23 -5.53 -12.30
C GLN A 117 -26.10 -5.69 -11.04
N ASN A 118 -25.71 -5.04 -9.94
CA ASN A 118 -26.45 -5.11 -8.68
C ASN A 118 -27.84 -4.48 -8.83
N ILE A 119 -27.92 -3.32 -9.49
CA ILE A 119 -29.15 -2.61 -9.79
C ILE A 119 -30.04 -3.45 -10.71
N TYR A 120 -29.47 -4.11 -11.72
CA TYR A 120 -30.21 -5.05 -12.59
C TYR A 120 -30.93 -6.16 -11.79
N TYR A 121 -30.22 -6.85 -10.91
CA TYR A 121 -30.84 -7.90 -10.09
C TYR A 121 -31.86 -7.34 -9.10
N ARG A 122 -31.62 -6.15 -8.52
CA ARG A 122 -32.57 -5.45 -7.66
C ARG A 122 -33.86 -5.09 -8.42
N THR A 123 -33.74 -4.55 -9.63
CA THR A 123 -34.88 -4.22 -10.49
C THR A 123 -35.71 -5.46 -10.85
N ILE A 124 -35.07 -6.59 -11.15
CA ILE A 124 -35.78 -7.87 -11.37
C ILE A 124 -36.61 -8.24 -10.14
N ASP A 125 -36.02 -8.15 -8.94
CA ASP A 125 -36.73 -8.51 -7.71
C ASP A 125 -37.85 -7.54 -7.34
N GLU A 126 -37.73 -6.27 -7.71
CA GLU A 126 -38.82 -5.28 -7.58
C GLU A 126 -39.97 -5.56 -8.53
N LEU A 127 -39.68 -5.90 -9.79
CA LEU A 127 -40.68 -6.28 -10.78
C LEU A 127 -41.42 -7.56 -10.36
N LYS A 128 -40.72 -8.57 -9.84
CA LYS A 128 -41.35 -9.79 -9.27
C LYS A 128 -42.31 -9.49 -8.13
N LYS A 129 -42.04 -8.44 -7.36
CA LYS A 129 -42.89 -7.97 -6.25
C LYS A 129 -43.99 -7.00 -6.71
N ASN A 130 -44.21 -6.86 -8.02
CA ASN A 130 -45.16 -5.91 -8.63
C ASN A 130 -44.95 -4.46 -8.18
N LYS A 131 -43.71 -4.07 -7.85
CA LYS A 131 -43.38 -2.68 -7.54
C LYS A 131 -43.14 -1.90 -8.83
N GLY A 132 -43.58 -0.64 -8.85
CA GLY A 132 -43.22 0.29 -9.90
C GLY A 132 -41.71 0.59 -9.86
N VAL A 133 -41.11 0.74 -11.04
CA VAL A 133 -39.69 1.07 -11.21
C VAL A 133 -39.58 2.33 -12.06
N ASP A 134 -38.71 3.25 -11.66
CA ASP A 134 -38.43 4.48 -12.40
C ASP A 134 -37.10 4.34 -13.15
N VAL A 135 -37.21 4.22 -14.48
CA VAL A 135 -36.06 4.03 -15.37
C VAL A 135 -35.08 5.20 -15.32
N LYS A 136 -35.57 6.44 -15.15
CA LYS A 136 -34.70 7.62 -15.08
C LYS A 136 -33.87 7.62 -13.80
N ASN A 137 -34.49 7.23 -12.69
CA ASN A 137 -33.79 7.12 -11.41
C ASN A 137 -32.71 6.02 -11.46
N ILE A 138 -33.07 4.85 -12.02
CA ILE A 138 -32.12 3.74 -12.24
C ILE A 138 -30.93 4.19 -13.09
N GLU A 139 -31.16 4.88 -14.22
CA GLU A 139 -30.07 5.38 -15.06
C GLU A 139 -29.18 6.37 -14.31
N GLN A 140 -29.76 7.28 -13.55
CA GLN A 140 -29.00 8.25 -12.74
C GLN A 140 -28.12 7.55 -11.69
N GLU A 141 -28.64 6.54 -11.00
CA GLU A 141 -27.87 5.79 -9.99
C GLU A 141 -26.67 5.06 -10.62
N ILE A 142 -26.86 4.46 -11.81
CA ILE A 142 -25.77 3.82 -12.55
C ILE A 142 -24.71 4.85 -12.96
N ILE A 143 -25.12 5.98 -13.54
CA ILE A 143 -24.21 7.05 -13.98
C ILE A 143 -23.42 7.61 -12.79
N GLN A 144 -24.09 7.90 -11.68
CA GLN A 144 -23.45 8.41 -10.47
C GLN A 144 -22.41 7.42 -9.93
N SER A 145 -22.72 6.12 -9.93
CA SER A 145 -21.77 5.08 -9.50
C SER A 145 -20.53 5.05 -10.39
N ILE A 146 -20.69 5.13 -11.71
CA ILE A 146 -19.58 5.17 -12.66
C ILE A 146 -18.74 6.43 -12.48
N GLU A 147 -19.36 7.60 -12.30
CA GLU A 147 -18.66 8.86 -12.08
C GLU A 147 -17.90 8.88 -10.75
N GLN A 148 -18.48 8.30 -9.69
CA GLN A 148 -17.80 8.15 -8.40
C GLN A 148 -16.59 7.22 -8.51
N ALA A 149 -16.70 6.12 -9.27
CA ALA A 149 -15.57 5.22 -9.52
C ALA A 149 -14.42 5.93 -10.23
N LYS A 150 -14.72 6.81 -11.21
CA LYS A 150 -13.69 7.63 -11.89
C LYS A 150 -12.99 8.62 -10.96
N ARG A 151 -13.68 9.14 -9.94
CA ARG A 151 -13.08 10.07 -8.97
C ARG A 151 -12.11 9.36 -8.03
N ILE A 152 -12.48 8.17 -7.52
CA ILE A 152 -11.60 7.36 -6.67
C ILE A 152 -10.25 7.07 -7.34
N HIS A 153 -10.27 6.90 -8.67
CA HIS A 153 -9.06 6.70 -9.47
C HIS A 153 -8.09 7.90 -9.45
N LYS A 154 -8.56 9.13 -9.19
CA LYS A 154 -7.76 10.35 -9.37
C LYS A 154 -7.03 10.82 -8.12
N ASP A 155 -7.48 10.45 -6.92
CA ASP A 155 -6.89 10.88 -5.63
C ASP A 155 -5.71 9.98 -5.18
N GLN A 156 -5.18 9.25 -6.16
CA GLN A 156 -4.20 8.17 -6.13
C GLN A 156 -2.83 8.39 -5.46
N THR A 157 -2.04 9.42 -5.81
CA THR A 157 -0.61 9.06 -5.93
C THR A 157 0.44 10.16 -5.81
N ILE A 158 1.55 9.74 -5.20
CA ILE A 158 2.90 10.23 -5.50
C ILE A 158 3.30 9.63 -6.84
N GLU A 159 3.63 10.47 -7.80
CA GLU A 159 4.07 10.02 -9.12
C GLU A 159 5.55 9.61 -9.08
N LEU A 160 5.84 8.39 -9.54
CA LEU A 160 7.22 7.92 -9.72
C LEU A 160 7.32 7.13 -11.03
N SER A 161 8.17 7.59 -11.95
CA SER A 161 8.36 6.87 -13.21
C SER A 161 9.02 5.51 -12.96
N TRP A 162 8.81 4.57 -13.88
CA TRP A 162 9.44 3.25 -13.80
C TRP A 162 10.97 3.32 -13.80
N LYS A 163 11.55 4.32 -14.49
CA LYS A 163 13.00 4.53 -14.55
C LYS A 163 13.55 4.97 -13.19
N GLU A 164 12.90 5.92 -12.54
CA GLU A 164 13.28 6.40 -11.20
C GLU A 164 13.11 5.29 -10.16
N TYR A 165 11.99 4.56 -10.22
CA TYR A 165 11.74 3.42 -9.35
C TYR A 165 12.85 2.35 -9.44
N LYS A 166 13.35 2.04 -10.65
CA LYS A 166 14.50 1.13 -10.79
C LYS A 166 15.74 1.64 -10.05
N SER A 167 15.99 2.94 -10.06
CA SER A 167 17.11 3.55 -9.32
C SER A 167 16.93 3.35 -7.82
N VAL A 168 15.73 3.65 -7.30
CA VAL A 168 15.38 3.43 -5.87
C VAL A 168 15.60 1.98 -5.47
N ILE A 169 15.20 1.03 -6.30
CA ILE A 169 15.39 -0.40 -6.03
C ILE A 169 16.86 -0.81 -6.07
N ASN A 170 17.65 -0.33 -7.03
CA ASN A 170 19.09 -0.63 -7.08
C ASN A 170 19.81 -0.13 -5.81
N ASP A 171 19.51 1.10 -5.37
CA ASP A 171 20.08 1.65 -4.14
C ASP A 171 19.62 0.88 -2.89
N ALA A 172 18.35 0.46 -2.86
CA ALA A 172 17.82 -0.37 -1.79
C ALA A 172 18.53 -1.74 -1.73
N LEU A 173 18.82 -2.38 -2.87
CA LEU A 173 19.52 -3.66 -2.92
C LEU A 173 20.91 -3.57 -2.28
N HIS A 174 21.67 -2.50 -2.51
CA HIS A 174 22.96 -2.28 -1.83
C HIS A 174 22.80 -2.24 -0.31
N LYS A 175 21.79 -1.51 0.20
CA LYS A 175 21.51 -1.43 1.64
C LYS A 175 21.11 -2.78 2.21
N ILE A 176 20.29 -3.54 1.48
CA ILE A 176 19.79 -4.86 1.88
C ILE A 176 20.96 -5.85 1.99
N PHE A 177 21.80 -5.94 0.97
CA PHE A 177 22.98 -6.83 0.99
C PHE A 177 23.92 -6.51 2.14
N ARG A 178 24.15 -5.23 2.43
CA ARG A 178 24.96 -4.80 3.57
C ARG A 178 24.38 -5.22 4.93
N ARG A 179 23.06 -5.31 5.05
CA ARG A 179 22.35 -5.66 6.30
C ARG A 179 22.00 -7.14 6.40
N CYS A 180 22.05 -7.88 5.29
CA CYS A 180 21.61 -9.27 5.21
C CYS A 180 22.53 -10.16 6.04
N LYS A 181 21.94 -10.89 6.98
CA LYS A 181 22.61 -11.94 7.75
C LYS A 181 22.25 -13.30 7.18
N THR A 182 23.21 -14.21 7.16
CA THR A 182 22.94 -15.62 6.88
C THR A 182 22.23 -16.26 8.06
N VAL A 183 21.54 -17.38 7.84
CA VAL A 183 20.86 -18.14 8.90
C VAL A 183 21.85 -18.48 10.03
N ALA A 184 23.05 -18.97 9.67
CA ALA A 184 24.11 -19.28 10.64
C ALA A 184 24.57 -18.08 11.48
N GLN A 185 24.63 -16.88 10.90
CA GLN A 185 24.97 -15.66 11.65
C GLN A 185 23.86 -15.28 12.64
N TYR A 186 22.61 -15.38 12.20
CA TYR A 186 21.47 -15.09 13.06
C TYR A 186 21.37 -16.08 14.24
N GLU A 187 21.62 -17.36 13.99
CA GLU A 187 21.67 -18.41 15.02
C GLU A 187 22.72 -18.11 16.08
N ASN A 188 23.94 -17.80 15.66
CA ASN A 188 25.05 -17.49 16.58
C ASN A 188 24.75 -16.26 17.46
N GLU A 189 24.11 -15.24 16.90
CA GLU A 189 23.76 -14.02 17.65
C GLU A 189 22.63 -14.22 18.65
N HIS A 190 21.68 -15.12 18.36
CA HIS A 190 20.46 -15.28 19.15
C HIS A 190 20.40 -16.57 19.97
N GLY A 191 21.40 -17.47 19.85
CA GLY A 191 21.49 -18.70 20.63
C GLY A 191 20.42 -19.74 20.27
N TRP A 192 20.03 -19.81 18.99
CA TRP A 192 19.03 -20.77 18.50
C TRP A 192 19.73 -22.06 18.04
N ASP A 193 19.42 -23.19 18.68
CA ASP A 193 19.82 -24.53 18.23
C ASP A 193 18.79 -25.09 17.23
N ASN A 194 19.27 -25.50 16.05
CA ASN A 194 18.46 -25.99 14.92
C ASN A 194 17.68 -27.29 15.23
N ASP A 195 17.98 -27.98 16.34
CA ASP A 195 17.33 -29.25 16.69
C ASP A 195 15.81 -29.14 16.91
N ARG A 196 15.28 -27.91 17.10
CA ARG A 196 13.85 -27.64 17.33
C ARG A 196 13.10 -27.08 16.12
N VAL A 197 13.81 -26.66 15.07
CA VAL A 197 13.19 -26.14 13.85
C VAL A 197 13.58 -27.07 12.72
N ARG A 198 12.62 -27.86 12.21
CA ARG A 198 12.80 -28.63 10.98
C ARG A 198 12.93 -27.65 9.79
N VAL A 199 14.11 -27.07 9.61
CA VAL A 199 14.45 -26.23 8.45
C VAL A 199 14.61 -27.09 7.19
N ASP A 200 14.62 -28.42 7.32
CA ASP A 200 14.72 -29.41 6.23
C ASP A 200 13.65 -29.25 5.12
N SER A 201 12.60 -28.46 5.34
CA SER A 201 11.54 -28.18 4.35
C SER A 201 11.53 -26.75 3.79
N TRP A 202 12.44 -25.86 4.24
CA TRP A 202 12.54 -24.48 3.75
C TRP A 202 13.85 -24.30 2.99
N SER A 203 13.79 -24.02 1.69
CA SER A 203 15.00 -23.63 0.98
C SER A 203 15.50 -22.29 1.56
N GLN A 204 16.79 -22.19 1.88
CA GLN A 204 17.40 -20.95 2.39
C GLN A 204 17.15 -19.77 1.44
N ASP A 205 17.03 -20.05 0.14
CA ASP A 205 16.67 -19.06 -0.87
C ASP A 205 15.24 -18.53 -0.70
N ASN A 206 14.25 -19.36 -0.32
CA ASN A 206 12.87 -18.87 -0.08
C ASN A 206 12.81 -17.90 1.11
N LEU A 207 13.61 -18.16 2.15
CA LEU A 207 13.74 -17.24 3.28
C LEU A 207 14.35 -15.91 2.82
N LEU A 208 15.42 -15.96 2.02
CA LEU A 208 16.08 -14.77 1.48
C LEU A 208 15.18 -13.99 0.51
N VAL A 209 14.38 -14.66 -0.32
CA VAL A 209 13.37 -14.03 -1.18
C VAL A 209 12.35 -13.26 -0.35
N SER A 210 11.90 -13.83 0.76
CA SER A 210 10.97 -13.15 1.68
C SER A 210 11.63 -11.95 2.34
N TYR A 211 12.83 -12.14 2.91
CA TYR A 211 13.61 -11.06 3.54
C TYR A 211 13.89 -9.89 2.58
N ILE A 212 14.35 -10.17 1.36
CA ILE A 212 14.62 -9.15 0.35
C ILE A 212 13.32 -8.44 -0.03
N GLY A 213 12.23 -9.19 -0.23
CA GLY A 213 10.91 -8.64 -0.55
C GLY A 213 10.41 -7.64 0.50
N ASP A 214 10.46 -8.03 1.77
CA ASP A 214 9.99 -7.19 2.88
C ASP A 214 10.90 -5.96 3.08
N SER A 215 12.21 -6.16 2.94
CA SER A 215 13.18 -5.06 3.04
C SER A 215 13.02 -4.05 1.90
N LEU A 216 12.79 -4.51 0.66
CA LEU A 216 12.51 -3.65 -0.49
C LEU A 216 11.23 -2.83 -0.26
N ARG A 217 10.18 -3.46 0.27
CA ARG A 217 8.95 -2.74 0.63
C ARG A 217 9.22 -1.66 1.67
N GLY A 218 10.01 -1.96 2.69
CA GLY A 218 10.42 -0.99 3.71
C GLY A 218 11.20 0.20 3.13
N GLU A 219 12.19 -0.05 2.28
CA GLU A 219 12.97 1.02 1.62
C GLU A 219 12.10 1.88 0.69
N VAL A 220 11.14 1.28 -0.02
CA VAL A 220 10.16 2.05 -0.84
C VAL A 220 9.23 2.89 0.03
N LEU A 221 8.78 2.38 1.18
CA LEU A 221 7.98 3.16 2.13
C LEU A 221 8.76 4.32 2.74
N HIS A 222 10.05 4.14 3.01
CA HIS A 222 10.93 5.23 3.42
C HIS A 222 11.06 6.28 2.32
N TYR A 223 11.29 5.86 1.07
CA TYR A 223 11.30 6.76 -0.07
C TYR A 223 10.00 7.57 -0.18
N ILE A 224 8.85 6.91 -0.08
CA ILE A 224 7.53 7.56 -0.09
C ILE A 224 7.45 8.59 1.04
N ARG A 225 7.69 8.19 2.29
CA ARG A 225 7.63 9.08 3.47
C ARG A 225 8.52 10.32 3.32
N ASP A 226 9.72 10.15 2.77
CA ASP A 226 10.71 11.21 2.67
C ASP A 226 10.39 12.18 1.51
N ASN A 227 9.60 11.74 0.51
CA ASN A 227 9.19 12.55 -0.64
C ASN A 227 7.71 12.99 -0.60
N THR A 228 6.92 12.51 0.36
CA THR A 228 5.57 13.03 0.61
C THR A 228 5.68 14.40 1.29
N PRO A 229 5.02 15.46 0.77
CA PRO A 229 4.90 16.72 1.49
C PRO A 229 4.33 16.45 2.88
N LYS A 230 5.07 16.85 3.91
CA LYS A 230 4.56 16.76 5.28
C LYS A 230 3.54 17.87 5.44
N GLU A 231 2.31 17.53 5.78
CA GLU A 231 1.35 18.54 6.23
C GLU A 231 2.00 19.33 7.36
N GLU A 232 2.00 20.65 7.24
CA GLU A 232 2.38 21.51 8.35
C GLU A 232 1.38 21.27 9.47
N ILE A 233 1.79 20.49 10.47
CA ILE A 233 0.98 20.28 11.66
C ILE A 233 0.86 21.66 12.31
N LYS A 234 -0.33 22.27 12.20
CA LYS A 234 -0.64 23.48 12.93
C LYS A 234 -0.91 23.11 14.37
N LYS A 235 -0.24 23.77 15.31
CA LYS A 235 -0.49 23.60 16.73
C LYS A 235 -1.07 24.88 17.28
N TYR A 236 -2.06 24.76 18.15
CA TYR A 236 -2.74 25.90 18.75
C TYR A 236 -2.53 25.89 20.26
N CYS A 237 -2.48 27.07 20.86
CA CYS A 237 -2.39 27.21 22.31
C CYS A 237 -3.66 26.68 22.98
N GLU A 238 -3.53 25.76 23.95
CA GLU A 238 -4.67 25.18 24.68
C GLU A 238 -5.48 26.22 25.49
N ARG A 239 -4.93 27.43 25.73
CA ARG A 239 -5.58 28.48 26.55
C ARG A 239 -6.21 29.58 25.70
N CYS A 240 -5.48 30.14 24.73
CA CYS A 240 -5.97 31.28 23.93
C CYS A 240 -6.36 30.91 22.48
N GLY A 241 -6.03 29.71 22.01
CA GLY A 241 -6.35 29.27 20.65
C GLY A 241 -5.44 29.81 19.54
N GLU A 242 -4.46 30.65 19.84
CA GLU A 242 -3.51 31.16 18.84
C GLU A 242 -2.62 30.06 18.25
N GLU A 243 -2.31 30.17 16.97
CA GLU A 243 -1.35 29.29 16.28
C GLU A 243 0.06 29.48 16.86
N ILE A 244 0.70 28.38 17.26
CA ILE A 244 2.03 28.37 17.86
C ILE A 244 3.01 27.62 16.97
N SER A 245 4.22 28.17 16.81
CA SER A 245 5.30 27.47 16.12
C SER A 245 5.67 26.17 16.85
N ILE A 246 5.72 25.06 16.11
CA ILE A 246 6.15 23.76 16.65
C ILE A 246 7.67 23.77 16.81
N THR A 247 8.14 24.21 17.97
CA THR A 247 9.52 24.03 18.41
C THR A 247 9.71 22.74 19.22
N SER A 248 8.62 22.16 19.74
CA SER A 248 8.61 20.89 20.47
C SER A 248 7.21 20.28 20.51
N ASN A 249 7.12 18.96 20.37
CA ASN A 249 5.87 18.20 20.51
C ASN A 249 5.20 18.41 21.88
N ARG A 250 5.95 18.80 22.92
CA ARG A 250 5.42 19.03 24.28
C ARG A 250 4.88 20.43 24.55
N ARG A 251 5.06 21.40 23.63
CA ARG A 251 4.61 22.79 23.82
C ARG A 251 3.09 22.86 23.79
N LYS A 252 2.44 23.24 24.88
CA LYS A 252 0.96 23.34 24.99
C LYS A 252 0.42 24.77 24.85
N TRP A 253 1.26 25.76 25.16
CA TRP A 253 0.83 27.16 25.26
C TRP A 253 1.71 28.10 24.44
N CYS A 254 1.13 29.23 24.01
CA CYS A 254 1.92 30.36 23.50
C CYS A 254 2.80 30.93 24.63
N ASN A 255 3.78 31.76 24.28
CA ASN A 255 4.75 32.27 25.26
C ASN A 255 4.06 33.06 26.37
N GLU A 256 3.05 33.85 26.03
CA GLU A 256 2.28 34.64 26.99
C GLU A 256 1.48 33.76 27.95
N CYS A 257 0.69 32.82 27.41
CA CYS A 257 -0.09 31.88 28.22
C CYS A 257 0.80 31.01 29.12
N LYS A 258 2.01 30.65 28.64
CA LYS A 258 2.98 29.88 29.43
C LYS A 258 3.42 30.65 30.68
N ILE A 259 3.74 31.94 30.56
CA ILE A 259 4.15 32.78 31.70
C ILE A 259 3.06 32.80 32.77
N ILE A 260 1.80 32.93 32.36
CA ILE A 260 0.65 32.98 33.27
C ILE A 260 0.48 31.62 33.98
N ILE A 261 0.47 30.51 33.24
CA ILE A 261 0.34 29.16 33.81
C ILE A 261 1.49 28.85 34.77
N ASP A 262 2.73 29.18 34.42
CA ASP A 262 3.90 28.95 35.29
C ASP A 262 3.79 29.74 36.60
N SER A 263 3.25 30.97 36.54
CA SER A 263 2.96 31.81 37.72
C SER A 263 1.87 31.20 38.60
N GLU A 264 0.75 30.75 38.01
CA GLU A 264 -0.34 30.07 38.71
C GLU A 264 0.16 28.79 39.41
N GLN A 265 0.92 27.95 38.70
CA GLN A 265 1.50 26.73 39.25
C GLN A 265 2.52 27.02 40.37
N ARG A 266 3.32 28.08 40.25
CA ARG A 266 4.24 28.50 41.32
C ARG A 266 3.48 28.91 42.58
N LYS A 267 2.39 29.67 42.45
CA LYS A 267 1.51 30.04 43.59
C LYS A 267 0.91 28.80 44.27
N ILE A 268 0.44 27.82 43.48
CA ILE A 268 -0.11 26.56 44.00
C ILE A 268 0.96 25.76 44.76
N ARG A 269 2.17 25.63 44.20
CA ARG A 269 3.29 24.94 44.84
C ARG A 269 3.68 25.58 46.17
N ASN A 270 3.79 26.91 46.20
CA ASN A 270 4.11 27.64 47.43
C ASN A 270 3.02 27.43 48.49
N LYS A 271 1.73 27.53 48.13
CA LYS A 271 0.63 27.23 49.07
C LYS A 271 0.71 25.81 49.63
N ARG A 272 1.04 24.81 48.81
CA ARG A 272 1.23 23.42 49.28
C ARG A 272 2.41 23.30 50.24
N TYR A 273 3.54 23.93 49.94
CA TYR A 273 4.73 23.93 50.80
C TYR A 273 4.47 24.55 52.17
N TYR A 274 3.80 25.70 52.24
CA TYR A 274 3.46 26.31 53.53
C TYR A 274 2.40 25.51 54.30
N LYS A 275 1.47 24.84 53.61
CA LYS A 275 0.48 23.96 54.25
C LYS A 275 1.12 22.70 54.84
N SER A 276 2.14 22.12 54.18
CA SER A 276 2.89 20.96 54.71
C SER A 276 3.88 21.31 55.81
N LYS A 277 4.20 22.59 56.01
CA LYS A 277 5.12 23.06 57.07
C LYS A 277 4.39 23.47 58.35
N ASN A 278 3.08 23.69 58.26
CA ASN A 278 2.18 24.05 59.36
C ASN A 278 1.23 22.90 59.75
N SER A 279 1.47 21.69 59.22
CA SER A 279 0.87 20.42 59.69
C SER A 279 1.96 19.61 60.38
#